data_AF-A0A365H418-F1
#
_entry.id   AF-A0A365H418-F1
#
_cell.length_a   1.000
_cell.length_b   1.000
_cell.length_c   1.000
_cell.angle_alpha   90.00
_cell.angle_beta   90.00
_cell.angle_gamma   90.00
#
_symmetry.space_group_name_H-M   'P 1'
#
loop_
_entity.id
_entity.type
_entity.pdbx_description
1 polymer ?
#
loop_
_entity_poly.entity_id
_entity_poly.type
_entity_poly.pdbx_seq_one_letter_code
_entity_poly.pdbx_strand_id
1 'polypeptide(L)'
;MDRRYVFWSYEGPLRQRYLKIMGVNALRDGEPRRSLLMRSLAEDARLITDDELDRLLTSEWRARLTAAWLIGLDRRTGFRDRLGELLYDGAFIKADAGYALALARFGQLSDAALLAAALTHRLSEPKPFHEQIFVIGALRHLDERLGTDHAEELLGRSWRQPIPARPDQERFTGYMKRLCAFADECMHHPD
;
A
#
# COMPACT_ATOMS: atom_id res chain seq x y z
N MET A 1 -15.16 -11.11 -12.98
CA MET A 1 -14.46 -10.13 -12.14
C MET A 1 -15.50 -9.16 -11.63
N ASP A 2 -15.75 -9.16 -10.31
CA ASP A 2 -16.74 -8.26 -9.73
C ASP A 2 -16.27 -6.81 -9.91
N ARG A 3 -17.05 -6.02 -10.63
CA ARG A 3 -16.70 -4.64 -11.00
C ARG A 3 -16.98 -3.67 -9.85
N ARG A 4 -17.69 -4.11 -8.80
CA ARG A 4 -18.15 -3.27 -7.69
C ARG A 4 -17.04 -2.56 -6.94
N TYR A 5 -15.88 -3.22 -6.73
CA TYR A 5 -14.81 -2.65 -5.91
C TYR A 5 -13.79 -1.84 -6.71
N VAL A 6 -13.63 -2.16 -8.00
CA VAL A 6 -12.66 -1.48 -8.89
C VAL A 6 -13.22 -0.18 -9.45
N PHE A 7 -14.55 -0.05 -9.48
CA PHE A 7 -15.29 1.14 -9.91
C PHE A 7 -16.16 1.68 -8.77
N TRP A 8 -16.38 2.99 -8.70
CA TRP A 8 -17.25 3.63 -7.72
C TRP A 8 -18.04 4.78 -8.35
N SER A 9 -19.29 4.99 -7.93
CA SER A 9 -20.05 6.21 -8.18
C SER A 9 -20.82 6.62 -6.92
N TYR A 10 -20.93 7.93 -6.69
CA TYR A 10 -21.84 8.50 -5.70
C TYR A 10 -23.05 9.13 -6.43
N GLU A 11 -22.79 9.93 -7.48
CA GLU A 11 -23.75 10.30 -8.53
C GLU A 11 -22.97 10.53 -9.85
N GLY A 12 -23.41 9.93 -10.96
CA GLY A 12 -22.77 10.06 -12.28
C GLY A 12 -22.04 8.79 -12.82
N PRO A 13 -21.23 8.91 -13.88
CA PRO A 13 -20.60 7.76 -14.54
C PRO A 13 -19.58 7.06 -13.62
N LEU A 14 -19.47 5.73 -13.76
CA LEU A 14 -18.54 4.87 -13.01
C LEU A 14 -17.13 5.45 -13.03
N ARG A 15 -16.61 5.81 -11.85
CA ARG A 15 -15.24 6.28 -11.68
C ARG A 15 -14.34 5.11 -11.34
N GLN A 16 -13.14 5.14 -11.87
CA GLN A 16 -12.14 4.10 -11.68
C GLN A 16 -11.49 4.28 -10.30
N ARG A 17 -11.98 3.58 -9.27
CA ARG A 17 -11.48 3.71 -7.89
C ARG A 17 -9.98 3.47 -7.82
N TYR A 18 -9.49 2.47 -8.55
CA TYR A 18 -8.07 2.14 -8.58
C TYR A 18 -7.19 3.35 -8.97
N LEU A 19 -7.66 4.30 -9.78
CA LEU A 19 -6.91 5.52 -10.11
C LEU A 19 -6.77 6.47 -8.92
N LYS A 20 -7.75 6.50 -8.02
CA LYS A 20 -7.74 7.34 -6.81
C LYS A 20 -6.81 6.78 -5.74
N ILE A 21 -6.74 5.46 -5.60
CA ILE A 21 -5.89 4.80 -4.61
C ILE A 21 -4.51 4.41 -5.16
N MET A 22 -4.25 4.64 -6.45
CA MET A 22 -2.94 4.41 -7.06
C MET A 22 -1.93 5.46 -6.57
N GLY A 23 -0.85 4.96 -5.97
CA GLY A 23 0.23 5.78 -5.43
C GLY A 23 -0.28 6.76 -4.36
N VAL A 24 -0.04 8.05 -4.57
CA VAL A 24 -0.42 9.12 -3.61
C VAL A 24 -1.68 9.89 -4.03
N ASN A 25 -2.44 9.40 -5.03
CA ASN A 25 -3.55 10.15 -5.62
C ASN A 25 -4.68 10.43 -4.62
N ALA A 26 -4.88 9.57 -3.62
CA ALA A 26 -5.89 9.75 -2.58
C ALA A 26 -5.66 11.02 -1.76
N LEU A 27 -4.42 11.50 -1.71
CA LEU A 27 -4.00 12.69 -0.97
C LEU A 27 -4.13 14.00 -1.75
N ARG A 28 -4.59 13.96 -3.02
CA ARG A 28 -4.58 15.11 -3.94
C ARG A 28 -5.92 15.81 -4.08
N ASP A 29 -7.03 15.12 -3.81
CA ASP A 29 -8.36 15.71 -3.95
C ASP A 29 -8.69 16.59 -2.72
N GLY A 30 -9.36 17.72 -2.97
CA GLY A 30 -9.98 18.54 -1.93
C GLY A 30 -11.42 18.10 -1.59
N GLU A 31 -12.03 18.79 -0.64
CA GLU A 31 -13.45 18.60 -0.32
C GLU A 31 -14.36 19.06 -1.48
N PRO A 32 -15.56 18.45 -1.66
CA PRO A 32 -16.13 17.32 -0.90
C PRO A 32 -15.71 15.93 -1.41
N ARG A 33 -14.87 15.87 -2.45
CA ARG A 33 -14.53 14.62 -3.15
C ARG A 33 -13.72 13.67 -2.28
N ARG A 34 -12.85 14.21 -1.43
CA ARG A 34 -12.07 13.45 -0.46
C ARG A 34 -12.99 12.73 0.54
N SER A 35 -13.90 13.43 1.20
CA SER A 35 -14.87 12.82 2.13
C SER A 35 -15.70 11.71 1.49
N LEU A 36 -16.16 11.91 0.25
CA LEU A 36 -16.90 10.89 -0.50
C LEU A 36 -16.06 9.63 -0.74
N LEU A 37 -14.78 9.80 -1.10
CA LEU A 37 -13.87 8.67 -1.35
C LEU A 37 -13.62 7.89 -0.06
N MET A 38 -13.40 8.61 1.04
CA MET A 38 -13.14 8.02 2.35
C MET A 38 -14.33 7.17 2.82
N ARG A 39 -15.55 7.71 2.76
CA ARG A 39 -16.77 6.96 3.12
C ARG A 39 -16.95 5.70 2.27
N SER A 40 -16.82 5.83 0.95
CA SER A 40 -16.97 4.69 0.05
C SER A 40 -15.90 3.60 0.27
N LEU A 41 -14.66 4.00 0.59
CA LEU A 41 -13.59 3.06 0.93
C LEU A 41 -13.85 2.36 2.26
N ALA A 42 -14.27 3.10 3.28
CA ALA A 42 -14.56 2.55 4.60
C ALA A 42 -15.73 1.57 4.57
N GLU A 43 -16.81 1.92 3.85
CA GLU A 43 -17.96 1.05 3.66
C GLU A 43 -17.57 -0.27 2.99
N ASP A 44 -16.87 -0.20 1.84
CA ASP A 44 -16.46 -1.42 1.14
C ASP A 44 -15.41 -2.23 1.92
N ALA A 45 -14.54 -1.59 2.70
CA ALA A 45 -13.57 -2.30 3.53
C ALA A 45 -14.26 -3.09 4.65
N ARG A 46 -15.38 -2.59 5.19
CA ARG A 46 -16.19 -3.29 6.19
C ARG A 46 -17.06 -4.40 5.58
N LEU A 47 -17.59 -4.19 4.37
CA LEU A 47 -18.54 -5.11 3.75
C LEU A 47 -17.92 -6.27 3.00
N ILE A 48 -16.74 -6.08 2.39
CA ILE A 48 -16.12 -7.12 1.56
C ILE A 48 -15.75 -8.35 2.38
N THR A 49 -15.99 -9.54 1.84
CA THR A 49 -15.64 -10.82 2.48
C THR A 49 -14.20 -11.22 2.18
N ASP A 50 -13.64 -12.11 3.00
CA ASP A 50 -12.28 -12.63 2.79
C ASP A 50 -12.18 -13.42 1.47
N ASP A 51 -13.21 -14.20 1.12
CA ASP A 51 -13.30 -14.90 -0.17
C ASP A 51 -13.29 -13.94 -1.37
N GLU A 52 -13.93 -12.78 -1.25
CA GLU A 52 -13.91 -11.75 -2.29
C GLU A 52 -12.52 -11.11 -2.40
N LEU A 53 -11.87 -10.84 -1.28
CA LEU A 53 -10.51 -10.33 -1.24
C LEU A 53 -9.53 -11.30 -1.91
N ASP A 54 -9.62 -12.60 -1.61
CA ASP A 54 -8.78 -13.62 -2.26
C ASP A 54 -8.99 -13.65 -3.78
N ARG A 55 -10.25 -13.63 -4.24
CA ARG A 55 -10.56 -13.57 -5.68
C ARG A 55 -9.96 -12.33 -6.35
N LEU A 56 -9.95 -11.18 -5.66
CA LEU A 56 -9.35 -9.96 -6.18
C LEU A 56 -7.81 -10.04 -6.20
N LEU A 57 -7.19 -10.64 -5.17
CA LEU A 57 -5.74 -10.83 -5.07
C LEU A 57 -5.20 -11.79 -6.14
N THR A 58 -6.01 -12.71 -6.66
CA THR A 58 -5.61 -13.59 -7.78
C THR A 58 -5.84 -12.98 -9.17
N SER A 59 -6.50 -11.82 -9.25
CA SER A 59 -6.89 -11.18 -10.52
C SER A 59 -5.79 -10.29 -11.11
N GLU A 60 -6.15 -9.36 -11.99
CA GLU A 60 -5.24 -8.35 -12.55
C GLU A 60 -4.89 -7.24 -11.54
N TRP A 61 -3.85 -6.45 -11.87
CA TRP A 61 -3.21 -5.53 -10.92
C TRP A 61 -4.13 -4.48 -10.29
N ARG A 62 -5.20 -4.02 -10.95
CA ARG A 62 -6.12 -3.01 -10.36
C ARG A 62 -6.97 -3.63 -9.27
N ALA A 63 -7.52 -4.82 -9.50
CA ALA A 63 -8.20 -5.59 -8.45
C ALA A 63 -7.26 -5.88 -7.28
N ARG A 64 -6.01 -6.29 -7.54
CA ARG A 64 -5.05 -6.54 -6.46
C ARG A 64 -4.74 -5.29 -5.64
N LEU A 65 -4.51 -4.16 -6.32
CA LEU A 65 -4.31 -2.86 -5.67
C LEU A 65 -5.52 -2.50 -4.79
N THR A 66 -6.73 -2.66 -5.31
CA THR A 66 -7.96 -2.39 -4.55
C THR A 66 -8.08 -3.31 -3.34
N ALA A 67 -7.88 -4.63 -3.50
CA ALA A 67 -7.94 -5.58 -2.40
C ALA A 67 -6.95 -5.24 -1.29
N ALA A 68 -5.71 -4.91 -1.66
CA ALA A 68 -4.68 -4.53 -0.71
C ALA A 68 -5.04 -3.28 0.09
N TRP A 69 -5.66 -2.28 -0.54
CA TRP A 69 -6.17 -1.10 0.16
C TRP A 69 -7.29 -1.45 1.14
N LEU A 70 -8.27 -2.27 0.75
CA LEU A 70 -9.38 -2.68 1.62
C LEU A 70 -8.87 -3.50 2.82
N ILE A 71 -7.95 -4.42 2.58
CA ILE A 71 -7.25 -5.19 3.62
C ILE A 71 -6.50 -4.26 4.59
N GLY A 72 -5.77 -3.28 4.05
CA GLY A 72 -5.00 -2.33 4.85
C GLY A 72 -5.89 -1.42 5.69
N LEU A 73 -6.99 -0.91 5.12
CA LEU A 73 -7.97 -0.04 5.80
C LEU A 73 -8.50 -0.72 7.07
N ASP A 74 -9.05 -1.93 6.90
CA ASP A 74 -9.68 -2.72 7.97
C ASP A 74 -8.67 -3.56 8.79
N ARG A 75 -7.37 -3.43 8.48
CA ARG A 75 -6.26 -4.14 9.15
C ARG A 75 -6.46 -5.67 9.22
N ARG A 76 -6.88 -6.29 8.12
CA ARG A 76 -7.10 -7.74 8.04
C ARG A 76 -5.80 -8.54 8.01
N THR A 77 -5.18 -8.70 9.17
CA THR A 77 -3.86 -9.34 9.33
C THR A 77 -3.80 -10.81 8.91
N GLY A 78 -4.93 -11.48 8.73
CA GLY A 78 -5.00 -12.84 8.15
C GLY A 78 -4.41 -12.92 6.73
N PHE A 79 -4.37 -11.80 5.99
CA PHE A 79 -3.76 -11.72 4.65
C PHE A 79 -2.26 -11.40 4.67
N ARG A 80 -1.63 -11.27 5.84
CA ARG A 80 -0.22 -10.84 5.97
C ARG A 80 0.72 -11.65 5.09
N ASP A 81 0.73 -12.96 5.24
CA ASP A 81 1.67 -13.83 4.53
C ASP A 81 1.40 -13.76 3.02
N ARG A 82 0.12 -13.75 2.63
CA ARG A 82 -0.29 -13.62 1.23
C ARG A 82 0.17 -12.32 0.59
N LEU A 83 0.06 -11.20 1.29
CA LEU A 83 0.55 -9.90 0.81
C LEU A 83 2.08 -9.88 0.74
N GLY A 84 2.75 -10.52 1.70
CA GLY A 84 4.19 -10.72 1.71
C GLY A 84 4.70 -11.49 0.49
N GLU A 85 4.08 -12.63 0.18
CA GLU A 85 4.37 -13.43 -1.02
C GLU A 85 4.18 -12.61 -2.31
N LEU A 86 3.02 -11.96 -2.46
CA LEU A 86 2.71 -11.16 -3.64
C LEU A 86 3.68 -9.99 -3.82
N LEU A 87 4.13 -9.39 -2.72
CA LEU A 87 5.13 -8.34 -2.74
C LEU A 87 6.52 -8.88 -3.08
N TYR A 88 6.89 -10.04 -2.55
CA TYR A 88 8.15 -10.70 -2.86
C TYR A 88 8.26 -11.03 -4.36
N ASP A 89 7.20 -11.60 -4.94
CA ASP A 89 7.10 -11.94 -6.36
C ASP A 89 7.28 -10.72 -7.29
N GLY A 90 6.86 -9.53 -6.84
CA GLY A 90 7.07 -8.27 -7.56
C GLY A 90 6.38 -8.19 -8.94
N ALA A 91 5.38 -9.05 -9.19
CA ALA A 91 4.76 -9.18 -10.52
C ALA A 91 4.04 -7.91 -11.00
N PHE A 92 3.63 -7.02 -10.07
CA PHE A 92 2.86 -5.82 -10.41
C PHE A 92 3.23 -4.61 -9.54
N ILE A 93 4.18 -3.80 -10.02
CA ILE A 93 4.67 -2.56 -9.35
C ILE A 93 3.55 -1.66 -8.82
N LYS A 94 2.43 -1.55 -9.55
CA LYS A 94 1.30 -0.72 -9.13
C LYS A 94 0.53 -1.30 -7.94
N ALA A 95 0.45 -2.63 -7.84
CA ALA A 95 -0.19 -3.31 -6.71
C ALA A 95 0.71 -3.33 -5.48
N ASP A 96 2.03 -3.34 -5.67
CA ASP A 96 3.02 -3.29 -4.57
C ASP A 96 2.80 -2.11 -3.63
N ALA A 97 2.40 -0.95 -4.16
CA ALA A 97 2.07 0.21 -3.34
C ALA A 97 0.94 -0.08 -2.34
N GLY A 98 -0.07 -0.87 -2.75
CA GLY A 98 -1.15 -1.32 -1.90
C GLY A 98 -0.69 -2.34 -0.86
N TYR A 99 0.12 -3.33 -1.26
CA TYR A 99 0.65 -4.34 -0.33
C TYR A 99 1.53 -3.70 0.74
N ALA A 100 2.42 -2.78 0.33
CA ALA A 100 3.29 -2.05 1.23
C ALA A 100 2.50 -1.19 2.23
N LEU A 101 1.42 -0.52 1.78
CA LEU A 101 0.52 0.22 2.65
C LEU A 101 -0.17 -0.70 3.67
N ALA A 102 -0.69 -1.85 3.24
CA ALA A 102 -1.36 -2.79 4.13
C ALA A 102 -0.42 -3.31 5.22
N LEU A 103 0.78 -3.77 4.85
CA LEU A 103 1.81 -4.23 5.80
C LEU A 103 2.24 -3.10 6.76
N ALA A 104 2.43 -1.87 6.25
CA ALA A 104 2.74 -0.71 7.10
C ALA A 104 1.63 -0.41 8.12
N ARG A 105 0.37 -0.67 7.77
CA ARG A 105 -0.78 -0.48 8.67
C ARG A 105 -0.96 -1.59 9.69
N PHE A 106 -0.56 -2.83 9.38
CA PHE A 106 -0.54 -3.93 10.35
C PHE A 106 0.46 -3.66 11.47
N GLY A 107 1.61 -3.09 11.14
CA GLY A 107 2.47 -2.41 12.11
C GLY A 107 3.24 -3.31 13.07
N GLN A 108 3.45 -4.58 12.74
CA GLN A 108 4.21 -5.54 13.55
C GLN A 108 5.62 -5.77 12.98
N LEU A 109 6.51 -6.33 13.81
CA LEU A 109 7.86 -6.73 13.36
C LEU A 109 7.82 -7.74 12.20
N SER A 110 6.82 -8.63 12.16
CA SER A 110 6.63 -9.56 11.04
C SER A 110 6.32 -8.83 9.72
N ASP A 111 5.63 -7.70 9.76
CA ASP A 111 5.34 -6.90 8.56
C ASP A 111 6.61 -6.21 8.04
N ALA A 112 7.45 -5.71 8.96
CA ALA A 112 8.76 -5.15 8.62
C ALA A 112 9.68 -6.22 8.01
N ALA A 113 9.67 -7.44 8.54
CA ALA A 113 10.44 -8.56 8.00
C ALA A 113 10.04 -8.92 6.57
N LEU A 114 8.73 -8.92 6.25
CA LEU A 114 8.24 -9.17 4.89
C LEU A 114 8.68 -8.07 3.90
N LEU A 115 8.56 -6.79 4.31
CA LEU A 115 9.02 -5.65 3.51
C LEU A 115 10.54 -5.70 3.28
N ALA A 116 11.31 -6.03 4.30
CA ALA A 116 12.77 -6.17 4.24
C ALA A 116 13.18 -7.33 3.31
N ALA A 117 12.51 -8.47 3.39
CA ALA A 117 12.76 -9.62 2.51
C ALA A 117 12.50 -9.28 1.03
N ALA A 118 11.35 -8.66 0.74
CA ALA A 118 11.03 -8.22 -0.62
C ALA A 118 12.02 -7.17 -1.14
N LEU A 119 12.42 -6.21 -0.31
CA LEU A 119 13.41 -5.19 -0.69
C LEU A 119 14.78 -5.80 -0.95
N THR A 120 15.23 -6.72 -0.10
CA THR A 120 16.52 -7.44 -0.26
C THR A 120 16.57 -8.19 -1.59
N HIS A 121 15.49 -8.88 -1.95
CA HIS A 121 15.37 -9.56 -3.23
C HIS A 121 15.50 -8.59 -4.40
N ARG A 122 14.77 -7.47 -4.39
CA ARG A 122 14.79 -6.47 -5.46
C ARG A 122 16.12 -5.74 -5.61
N LEU A 123 16.80 -5.45 -4.51
CA LEU A 123 18.12 -4.82 -4.53
C LEU A 123 19.20 -5.75 -5.14
N SER A 124 18.91 -7.05 -5.24
CA SER A 124 19.79 -8.02 -5.91
C SER A 124 19.66 -8.00 -7.44
N GLU A 125 18.56 -7.44 -7.96
CA GLU A 125 18.29 -7.32 -9.41
C GLU A 125 18.49 -5.87 -9.90
N PRO A 126 18.89 -5.63 -11.16
CA PRO A 126 19.01 -4.29 -11.72
C PRO A 126 17.63 -3.73 -12.15
N LYS A 127 16.72 -3.57 -11.18
CA LYS A 127 15.39 -2.96 -11.40
C LYS A 127 15.43 -1.44 -11.23
N PRO A 128 14.59 -0.67 -11.95
CA PRO A 128 14.49 0.76 -11.74
C PRO A 128 14.08 1.11 -10.31
N PHE A 129 14.82 2.01 -9.67
CA PHE A 129 14.61 2.40 -8.26
C PHE A 129 13.16 2.88 -7.96
N HIS A 130 12.53 3.58 -8.90
CA HIS A 130 11.18 4.12 -8.73
C HIS A 130 10.11 3.04 -8.47
N GLU A 131 10.40 1.78 -8.79
CA GLU A 131 9.52 0.63 -8.55
C GLU A 131 9.51 0.18 -7.07
N GLN A 132 10.45 0.66 -6.25
CA GLN A 132 10.68 0.20 -4.88
C GLN A 132 10.30 1.25 -3.82
N ILE A 133 9.90 2.45 -4.24
CA ILE A 133 9.73 3.62 -3.36
C ILE A 133 8.67 3.42 -2.27
N PHE A 134 7.59 2.68 -2.56
CA PHE A 134 6.54 2.42 -1.58
C PHE A 134 6.96 1.38 -0.54
N VAL A 135 7.78 0.39 -0.95
CA VAL A 135 8.32 -0.62 -0.04
C VAL A 135 9.34 0.02 0.91
N ILE A 136 10.22 0.87 0.39
CA ILE A 136 11.18 1.63 1.21
C ILE A 136 10.45 2.57 2.17
N GLY A 137 9.47 3.32 1.67
CA GLY A 137 8.66 4.22 2.51
C GLY A 137 7.89 3.49 3.61
N ALA A 138 7.35 2.29 3.32
CA ALA A 138 6.71 1.42 4.29
C ALA A 138 7.68 0.90 5.35
N LEU A 139 8.84 0.38 4.94
CA LEU A 139 9.82 -0.15 5.88
C LEU A 139 10.35 0.96 6.79
N ARG A 140 10.70 2.13 6.25
CA ARG A 140 11.12 3.29 7.06
C ARG A 140 10.05 3.77 8.03
N HIS A 141 8.78 3.78 7.60
CA HIS A 141 7.66 4.12 8.49
C HIS A 141 7.51 3.12 9.65
N LEU A 142 7.75 1.82 9.39
CA LEU A 142 7.77 0.81 10.45
C LEU A 142 9.00 0.92 11.33
N ASP A 143 10.18 1.16 10.76
CA ASP A 143 11.43 1.38 11.48
C ASP A 143 11.29 2.49 12.54
N GLU A 144 10.75 3.64 12.13
CA GLU A 144 10.50 4.75 13.06
C GLU A 144 9.46 4.40 14.15
N ARG A 145 8.44 3.59 13.82
CA ARG A 145 7.40 3.20 14.78
C ARG A 145 7.84 2.11 15.75
N LEU A 146 8.69 1.20 15.30
CA LEU A 146 9.13 0.01 16.03
C LEU A 146 10.50 0.21 16.68
N GLY A 147 11.21 1.29 16.36
CA GLY A 147 12.57 1.56 16.85
C GLY A 147 13.62 0.66 16.20
N THR A 148 13.42 0.28 14.94
CA THR A 148 14.35 -0.53 14.13
C THR A 148 15.00 0.31 13.02
N ASP A 149 15.97 -0.24 12.31
CA ASP A 149 16.77 0.44 11.28
C ASP A 149 16.96 -0.39 10.00
N HIS A 150 16.05 -1.33 9.73
CA HIS A 150 16.15 -2.29 8.64
C HIS A 150 16.34 -1.63 7.27
N ALA A 151 15.62 -0.55 6.98
CA ALA A 151 15.75 0.16 5.72
C ALA A 151 17.13 0.80 5.55
N GLU A 152 17.70 1.37 6.62
CA GLU A 152 19.01 2.01 6.57
C GLU A 152 20.11 0.98 6.35
N GLU A 153 20.07 -0.15 7.08
CA GLU A 153 21.02 -1.25 6.92
C GLU A 153 20.99 -1.83 5.49
N LEU A 154 19.80 -2.05 4.93
CA LEU A 154 19.65 -2.63 3.59
C LEU A 154 20.13 -1.68 2.49
N LEU A 155 19.75 -0.40 2.58
CA LEU A 155 20.18 0.60 1.60
C LEU A 155 21.68 0.85 1.70
N GLY A 156 22.28 0.87 2.89
CA GLY A 156 23.73 0.98 3.06
C GLY A 156 24.53 -0.15 2.41
N ARG A 157 23.93 -1.33 2.25
CA ARG A 157 24.54 -2.51 1.62
C ARG A 157 24.31 -2.59 0.11
N SER A 158 23.43 -1.76 -0.46
CA SER A 158 23.07 -1.84 -1.88
C SER A 158 24.13 -1.17 -2.78
N TRP A 159 25.30 -1.80 -2.91
CA TRP A 159 26.38 -1.31 -3.77
C TRP A 159 26.06 -1.41 -5.27
N ARG A 160 25.01 -2.16 -5.64
CA ARG A 160 24.61 -2.43 -7.04
C ARG A 160 23.60 -1.43 -7.61
N GLN A 161 22.95 -0.63 -6.78
CA GLN A 161 21.92 0.32 -7.23
C GLN A 161 22.20 1.72 -6.70
N PRO A 162 21.95 2.77 -7.49
CA PRO A 162 21.99 4.13 -6.97
C PRO A 162 20.91 4.29 -5.90
N ILE A 163 21.35 4.45 -4.66
CA ILE A 163 20.49 4.80 -3.53
C ILE A 163 19.97 6.22 -3.80
N PRO A 164 18.65 6.47 -3.71
CA PRO A 164 18.10 7.82 -3.84
C PRO A 164 18.73 8.74 -2.79
N ALA A 165 18.83 10.01 -3.13
CA ALA A 165 19.26 11.00 -2.15
C ALA A 165 18.34 10.97 -0.92
N ARG A 166 18.89 11.19 0.26
CA ARG A 166 18.14 11.22 1.54
C ARG A 166 16.84 12.05 1.48
N PRO A 167 16.78 13.22 0.82
CA PRO A 167 15.54 13.98 0.66
C PRO A 167 14.42 13.22 -0.05
N ASP A 168 14.75 12.40 -1.05
CA ASP A 168 13.77 11.56 -1.75
C ASP A 168 13.29 10.42 -0.85
N GLN A 169 14.18 9.81 -0.05
CA GLN A 169 13.80 8.78 0.93
C GLN A 169 12.86 9.32 2.02
N GLU A 170 13.17 10.49 2.56
CA GLU A 170 12.35 11.19 3.55
C GLU A 170 10.97 11.55 2.96
N ARG A 171 10.94 11.97 1.69
CA ARG A 171 9.69 12.23 0.96
C ARG A 171 8.83 10.97 0.83
N PHE A 172 9.41 9.81 0.51
CA PHE A 172 8.65 8.56 0.40
C PHE A 172 8.13 8.06 1.76
N THR A 173 8.95 8.19 2.81
CA THR A 173 8.52 7.94 4.19
C THR A 173 7.33 8.85 4.56
N GLY A 174 7.43 10.14 4.22
CA GLY A 174 6.35 11.11 4.40
C GLY A 174 5.09 10.76 3.62
N TYR A 175 5.20 10.24 2.40
CA TYR A 175 4.03 9.74 1.66
C TYR A 175 3.38 8.55 2.33
N MET A 176 4.15 7.57 2.79
CA MET A 176 3.59 6.41 3.48
C MET A 176 2.90 6.79 4.79
N LYS A 177 3.51 7.67 5.59
CA LYS A 177 2.89 8.25 6.80
C LYS A 177 1.53 8.88 6.49
N ARG A 178 1.48 9.71 5.45
CA ARG A 178 0.24 10.39 5.03
C ARG A 178 -0.82 9.41 4.50
N LEU A 179 -0.42 8.36 3.79
CA LEU A 179 -1.33 7.32 3.34
C LEU A 179 -1.88 6.50 4.52
N CYS A 180 -1.04 6.16 5.50
CA CYS A 180 -1.47 5.49 6.72
C CYS A 180 -2.46 6.36 7.50
N ALA A 181 -2.16 7.65 7.67
CA ALA A 181 -3.05 8.61 8.32
C ALA A 181 -4.37 8.77 7.56
N PHE A 182 -4.33 8.90 6.24
CA PHE A 182 -5.54 8.94 5.40
C PHE A 182 -6.40 7.69 5.59
N ALA A 183 -5.79 6.51 5.65
CA ALA A 183 -6.51 5.26 5.92
C ALA A 183 -7.08 5.19 7.35
N ASP A 184 -6.40 5.77 8.34
CA ASP A 184 -6.97 5.92 9.69
C ASP A 184 -8.17 6.85 9.66
N GLU A 185 -8.06 8.01 9.04
CA GLU A 185 -9.17 8.95 8.90
C GLU A 185 -10.36 8.32 8.16
N CYS A 186 -10.13 7.48 7.13
CA CYS A 186 -11.20 6.76 6.44
C CYS A 186 -12.03 5.93 7.42
N MET A 187 -11.37 5.19 8.30
CA MET A 187 -12.03 4.25 9.20
C MET A 187 -12.66 4.90 10.44
N HIS A 188 -12.21 6.11 10.82
CA HIS A 188 -12.75 6.89 11.94
C HIS A 188 -13.78 7.95 11.51
N HIS A 189 -14.00 8.15 10.21
CA HIS A 189 -14.98 9.13 9.75
C HIS A 189 -16.39 8.68 10.17
N PRO A 190 -17.14 9.49 10.96
CA PRO A 190 -18.53 9.18 11.25
C PRO A 190 -19.36 9.26 9.97
N ASP A 191 -20.40 8.42 9.90
CA ASP A 191 -21.35 8.34 8.77
C ASP A 191 -22.10 9.66 8.54
#